data_AF-A0A7V3NQF3-F1
#
_entry.id   AF-A0A7V3NQF3-F1
#
_cell.length_a   1.000
_cell.length_b   1.000
_cell.length_c   1.000
_cell.angle_alpha   90.00
_cell.angle_beta   90.00
_cell.angle_gamma   90.00
#
_symmetry.space_group_name_H-M   'P 1'
#
loop_
_entity.id
_entity.type
_entity.pdbx_description
1 polymer ?
#
loop_
_entity_poly.entity_id
_entity_poly.type
_entity_poly.pdbx_seq_one_letter_code
_entity_poly.pdbx_strand_id
1 'polypeptide(L)' 'MSKKDPTIKRTGFDGKPVEILGEMYEPGEPGIGERVNWRERLGDKNRQLRYIKNALRYWYGESYGSEKRKNPA' A
#
# COMPACT_ATOMS: atom_id res chain seq x y z
N MET A 1 -19.69 23.17 -3.33
CA MET A 1 -19.15 23.45 -4.67
C MET A 1 -18.61 22.15 -5.23
N SER A 2 -19.20 21.63 -6.32
CA SER A 2 -18.77 20.36 -6.92
C SER A 2 -17.36 20.51 -7.48
N LYS A 3 -16.39 19.71 -7.01
CA LYS A 3 -15.04 19.68 -7.60
C LYS A 3 -15.18 19.16 -9.03
N LYS A 4 -14.70 19.91 -10.01
CA LYS A 4 -14.60 19.42 -11.40
C LYS A 4 -13.51 18.34 -11.44
N ASP A 5 -13.87 17.16 -11.92
CA ASP A 5 -12.91 16.07 -12.13
C ASP A 5 -11.84 16.50 -13.15
N PRO A 6 -10.57 16.10 -12.97
CA PRO A 6 -9.52 16.43 -13.93
C PRO A 6 -9.78 15.68 -15.24
N THR A 7 -9.85 16.40 -16.36
CA THR A 7 -10.01 15.82 -17.71
C THR A 7 -8.77 16.10 -18.56
N ILE A 8 -8.33 15.12 -19.35
CA ILE A 8 -7.17 15.19 -20.25
C ILE A 8 -7.65 14.99 -21.69
N LYS A 9 -7.11 15.76 -22.64
CA LYS A 9 -7.39 15.55 -24.07
C LYS A 9 -6.44 14.52 -24.65
N ARG A 10 -6.98 13.47 -25.28
CA ARG A 10 -6.22 12.46 -26.03
C ARG A 10 -6.80 12.31 -27.43
N THR A 11 -5.96 11.89 -28.38
CA THR A 11 -6.41 11.59 -29.74
C THR A 11 -7.12 10.24 -29.73
N GLY A 12 -8.39 10.24 -30.12
CA GLY A 12 -9.15 9.01 -30.34
C GLY A 12 -8.65 8.26 -31.57
N PHE A 13 -9.11 7.03 -31.73
CA PHE A 13 -8.75 6.17 -32.86
C PHE A 13 -9.08 6.82 -34.22
N ASP A 14 -10.17 7.59 -34.28
CA ASP A 14 -10.62 8.31 -35.48
C ASP A 14 -9.83 9.62 -35.76
N GLY A 15 -8.73 9.87 -35.04
CA GLY A 15 -7.91 11.08 -35.18
C GLY A 15 -8.50 12.35 -34.53
N LYS A 16 -9.71 12.28 -33.97
CA LYS A 16 -10.38 13.41 -33.30
C LYS A 16 -9.94 13.52 -31.82
N PRO A 17 -9.82 14.73 -31.26
CA PRO A 17 -9.54 14.91 -29.84
C PRO A 17 -10.76 14.51 -28.99
N VAL A 18 -10.54 13.66 -27.99
CA VAL A 18 -11.53 13.20 -27.02
C VAL A 18 -11.06 13.59 -25.61
N GLU A 19 -12.00 14.08 -24.80
CA GLU A 19 -11.79 14.33 -23.37
C GLU A 19 -11.95 13.03 -22.59
N ILE A 20 -10.91 12.66 -21.83
CA ILE A 20 -10.91 11.48 -20.96
C ILE A 20 -10.64 11.89 -19.51
N LEU A 21 -11.17 11.12 -18.57
CA LEU A 21 -10.87 11.31 -17.15
C LEU A 21 -9.35 11.18 -16.93
N GLY A 22 -8.78 12.14 -16.20
CA GLY A 22 -7.38 12.14 -15.81
C GLY A 22 -7.10 11.26 -14.60
N GLU A 23 -5.87 11.37 -14.09
CA GLU A 23 -5.46 10.69 -12.87
C GLU A 23 -6.30 11.18 -11.68
N MET A 24 -7.04 10.27 -11.05
CA MET A 24 -7.82 10.54 -9.84
C MET A 24 -7.12 10.10 -8.55
N TYR A 25 -5.93 9.52 -8.67
CA TYR A 25 -5.15 9.07 -7.52
C TYR A 25 -4.19 10.18 -7.08
N GLU A 26 -3.86 10.16 -5.78
CA GLU A 26 -2.76 10.96 -5.26
C GLU A 26 -1.42 10.38 -5.78
N PRO A 27 -0.42 11.24 -6.06
CA PRO A 27 0.91 10.77 -6.47
C PRO A 27 1.47 9.72 -5.51
N GLY A 28 1.94 8.60 -6.05
CA GLY A 28 2.38 7.44 -5.25
C GLY A 28 3.76 7.60 -4.60
N GLU A 29 4.48 8.67 -4.89
CA GLU A 29 5.80 8.94 -4.31
C GLU A 29 5.70 10.00 -3.21
N PRO A 30 6.16 9.68 -1.98
CA PRO A 30 6.25 10.67 -0.92
C PRO A 30 7.17 11.80 -1.37
N GLY A 31 6.77 13.05 -1.10
CA GLY A 31 7.57 14.22 -1.39
C GLY A 31 8.97 14.17 -0.75
N ILE A 32 9.90 14.99 -1.24
CA ILE A 32 11.22 15.13 -0.63
C ILE A 32 11.05 15.57 0.83
N GLY A 33 11.37 14.68 1.78
CA GLY A 33 11.18 14.90 3.22
C GLY A 33 9.99 14.16 3.84
N GLU A 34 9.07 13.61 3.05
CA GLU A 34 7.95 12.75 3.53
C GLU A 34 8.38 11.30 3.79
N ARG A 35 9.69 11.02 3.77
CA ARG A 35 10.24 9.71 4.15
C ARG A 35 10.06 9.54 5.66
N VAL A 36 8.97 8.87 6.04
CA VAL A 36 8.71 8.55 7.45
C VAL A 36 9.79 7.58 7.92
N ASN A 37 10.69 8.05 8.78
CA ASN A 37 11.70 7.20 9.40
C ASN A 37 10.99 6.18 10.30
N TRP A 38 11.25 4.89 10.09
CA TRP A 38 10.64 3.82 10.88
C TRP A 38 10.90 3.98 12.38
N ARG A 39 12.05 4.54 12.76
CA ARG A 39 12.37 4.82 14.17
C ARG A 39 11.46 5.89 14.74
N GLU A 40 11.21 6.95 13.99
CA GLU A 40 10.29 8.03 14.41
C GLU A 40 8.84 7.55 14.42
N ARG A 41 8.41 6.82 13.38
CA ARG A 41 7.05 6.24 13.29
C ARG A 41 6.75 5.29 14.43
N LEU A 42 7.69 4.41 14.76
CA LEU A 42 7.50 3.37 15.77
C LEU A 42 7.78 3.91 17.18
N GLY A 43 8.40 5.08 17.32
CA GLY A 43 8.61 5.75 18.60
C GLY A 43 9.45 4.90 19.56
N ASP A 44 8.84 4.50 20.67
CA ASP A 44 9.53 3.82 21.77
C ASP A 44 9.97 2.38 21.45
N LYS A 45 10.99 1.91 22.18
CA LYS A 45 11.57 0.57 22.02
C LYS A 45 10.52 -0.55 22.18
N ASN A 46 9.55 -0.41 23.08
CA ASN A 46 8.56 -1.46 23.30
C ASN A 46 7.61 -1.56 22.09
N ARG A 47 7.21 -0.44 21.50
CA ARG A 47 6.40 -0.41 20.28
C ARG A 47 7.17 -0.97 19.08
N GLN A 48 8.46 -0.68 18.96
CA GLN A 48 9.33 -1.30 17.95
C GLN A 48 9.39 -2.83 18.12
N LEU A 49 9.64 -3.33 19.34
CA LEU A 49 9.69 -4.76 19.62
C LEU A 49 8.36 -5.47 19.35
N ARG A 50 7.22 -4.85 19.70
CA ARG A 50 5.89 -5.39 19.37
C ARG A 50 5.67 -5.47 17.86
N TYR A 51 6.04 -4.42 17.13
CA TYR A 51 5.93 -4.41 15.67
C TYR A 51 6.72 -5.55 15.02
N ILE A 52 7.98 -5.74 15.44
CA ILE A 52 8.85 -6.81 14.93
C ILE A 52 8.26 -8.19 15.24
N LYS A 53 7.80 -8.42 16.48
CA LYS A 53 7.18 -9.70 16.87
C LYS A 53 5.94 -10.03 16.04
N ASN A 54 5.12 -9.02 15.72
CA ASN A 54 3.93 -9.22 14.88
C ASN A 54 4.29 -9.46 13.41
N ALA A 55 5.23 -8.68 12.86
CA ALA A 55 5.70 -8.85 11.48
C ALA A 55 6.39 -10.21 11.27
N LEU A 56 7.10 -10.69 12.28
CA LEU A 56 7.81 -11.97 12.29
C LEU A 56 7.02 -13.06 13.05
N ARG A 57 5.68 -12.97 13.06
CA ARG A 57 4.82 -13.95 13.75
C ARG A 57 5.07 -15.38 13.31
N TYR A 58 5.41 -15.61 12.04
CA TYR A 58 5.74 -16.94 11.52
C TYR A 58 7.05 -17.52 12.08
N TRP A 59 7.96 -16.65 12.54
CA TRP A 59 9.24 -17.06 13.10
C TRP A 59 9.19 -17.25 14.63
N TYR A 60 8.32 -16.50 15.31
CA TYR A 60 8.26 -16.46 16.77
C TYR A 60 6.94 -16.94 17.39
N GLY A 61 5.92 -17.23 16.58
CA GLY A 61 4.66 -17.81 17.04
C GLY A 61 4.61 -19.31 16.79
N GLU A 62 3.77 -20.02 17.56
CA GLU A 62 3.33 -21.36 17.16
C GLU A 62 2.55 -21.23 15.84
N SER A 63 3.22 -21.55 14.73
CA SER A 63 2.62 -21.62 13.42
C SER A 63 2.19 -23.05 13.17
N TYR A 64 0.89 -23.33 13.32
CA TYR A 64 0.30 -24.48 12.66
C TYR A 64 0.23 -24.12 11.18
N GLY A 65 1.15 -24.66 10.37
CA GLY A 65 0.96 -24.66 8.93
C GLY A 65 -0.46 -25.13 8.63
N SER A 66 -1.11 -24.55 7.61
CA SER A 66 -2.47 -24.92 7.21
C SER A 66 -2.62 -26.42 6.87
N GLU A 67 -1.51 -27.14 6.80
CA GLU A 67 -1.41 -28.59 6.72
C GLU A 67 -1.60 -29.28 8.08
N LYS A 68 -2.78 -29.14 8.69
CA LYS A 68 -3.29 -30.30 9.43
C LYS A 68 -3.76 -31.30 8.37
N ARG A 69 -2.89 -32.25 7.98
CA ARG A 69 -3.32 -33.36 7.12
C ARG A 69 -4.49 -34.06 7.80
N LYS A 70 -5.64 -34.18 7.12
CA LYS A 70 -6.81 -34.90 7.65
C LYS A 70 -6.51 -36.39 7.88
N ASN A 71 -5.58 -36.98 7.13
CA ASN A 71 -5.05 -38.32 7.39
C ASN A 71 -3.51 -38.26 7.50
N PRO A 72 -2.92 -38.64 8.65
CA PRO A 72 -1.50 -38.97 8.69
C PRO A 72 -1.23 -40.22 7.85
N ALA A 73 -0.08 -40.25 7.18
CA ALA A 73 0.37 -41.39 6.37
C ALA A 73 0.80 -42.56 7.24
#